data_AF-A0A062VT37-F1
#
_entry.id   AF-A0A062VT37-F1
#
_cell.length_a   1.000
_cell.length_b   1.000
_cell.length_c   1.000
_cell.angle_alpha   90.00
_cell.angle_beta   90.00
_cell.angle_gamma   90.00
#
_symmetry.space_group_name_H-M   'P 1'
#
loop_
_entity.id
_entity.type
_entity.pdbx_description
1 polymer ?
#
loop_
_entity_poly.entity_id
_entity_poly.type
_entity_poly.pdbx_seq_one_letter_code
_entity_poly.pdbx_strand_id
1 'polypeptide(L)'
;MTLAREEIVDLRRSRLVGKAAKVDSLTDFVLLAWDTFGAREFPFDTARLLALAVGGLDIDAIERAKILSKTAGKVRLLEPKERLRRGADSDLPGVTPEAISFDYMIDAVDTALYIAEVDGQQAAKRFLDLHGYTSKGGFISTLQGLVNAIPRTKVKGTWVVPEAGLLDTLCTLYFDDIALPEAVEMAAVVAPNENALFELE
;
A
#
# COMPACT_ATOMS: atom_id res chain seq x y z
N MET A 1 -16.47 -8.23 23.00
CA MET A 1 -15.78 -8.86 21.85
C MET A 1 -15.04 -7.86 20.94
N THR A 2 -15.28 -6.55 21.03
CA THR A 2 -14.56 -5.51 20.26
C THR A 2 -13.13 -5.29 20.76
N LEU A 3 -12.92 -5.31 22.08
CA LEU A 3 -11.61 -5.03 22.71
C LEU A 3 -10.47 -5.92 22.17
N ALA A 4 -10.71 -7.21 21.96
CA ALA A 4 -9.69 -8.14 21.46
C ALA A 4 -9.28 -7.88 20.00
N ARG A 5 -10.17 -7.30 19.17
CA ARG A 5 -9.86 -6.98 17.77
C ARG A 5 -9.06 -5.68 17.67
N GLU A 6 -9.45 -4.68 18.44
CA GLU A 6 -8.71 -3.42 18.57
C GLU A 6 -7.29 -3.68 19.08
N GLU A 7 -7.13 -4.54 20.08
CA GLU A 7 -5.82 -4.92 20.63
C GLU A 7 -4.92 -5.62 19.60
N ILE A 8 -5.47 -6.53 18.78
CA ILE A 8 -4.70 -7.17 17.70
C ILE A 8 -4.28 -6.15 16.62
N VAL A 9 -5.16 -5.22 16.29
CA VAL A 9 -4.85 -4.12 15.35
C VAL A 9 -3.72 -3.25 15.90
N ASP A 10 -3.79 -2.86 17.18
CA ASP A 10 -2.75 -2.05 17.81
C ASP A 10 -1.41 -2.78 17.90
N LEU A 11 -1.41 -4.10 18.16
CA LEU A 11 -0.20 -4.92 18.14
C LEU A 11 0.41 -5.01 16.72
N ARG A 12 -0.40 -5.20 15.68
CA ARG A 12 0.08 -5.23 14.29
C ARG A 12 0.59 -3.87 13.84
N ARG A 13 -0.14 -2.78 14.14
CA ARG A 13 0.29 -1.41 13.86
C ARG A 13 1.64 -1.13 14.52
N SER A 14 1.78 -1.46 15.80
CA SER A 14 3.03 -1.28 16.54
C SER A 14 4.22 -2.02 15.90
N ARG A 15 3.97 -3.16 15.25
CA ARG A 15 5.00 -3.91 14.50
C ARG A 15 5.36 -3.23 13.17
N LEU A 16 4.38 -2.66 12.46
CA LEU A 16 4.58 -2.08 11.14
C LEU A 16 5.19 -0.68 11.18
N VAL A 17 4.69 0.19 12.06
CA VAL A 17 5.04 1.62 12.10
C VAL A 17 5.73 2.04 13.41
N GLY A 18 5.92 1.10 14.35
CA GLY A 18 6.47 1.38 15.68
C GLY A 18 5.40 1.81 16.70
N LYS A 19 5.65 1.54 17.98
CA LYS A 19 4.72 1.75 19.12
C LYS A 19 4.15 3.17 19.28
N ALA A 20 4.73 4.19 18.64
CA ALA A 20 4.36 5.60 18.81
C ALA A 20 3.78 6.25 17.53
N ALA A 21 3.74 5.54 16.40
CA ALA A 21 3.22 6.12 15.16
C ALA A 21 1.69 6.01 15.12
N LYS A 22 1.01 7.09 15.50
CA LYS A 22 -0.42 7.25 15.27
C LYS A 22 -0.63 7.68 13.81
N VAL A 23 -0.92 6.72 12.95
CA VAL A 23 -1.32 6.96 11.56
C VAL A 23 -2.83 7.25 11.50
N ASP A 24 -3.26 8.02 10.50
CA ASP A 24 -4.70 8.25 10.24
C ASP A 24 -5.41 6.96 9.84
N SER A 25 -6.74 6.96 9.94
CA SER A 25 -7.55 5.75 9.78
C SER A 25 -7.50 5.14 8.37
N LEU A 26 -7.45 5.95 7.31
CA LEU A 26 -7.32 5.42 5.95
C LEU A 26 -5.95 4.78 5.71
N THR A 27 -4.89 5.44 6.20
CA THR A 27 -3.53 4.89 6.13
C THR A 27 -3.42 3.58 6.91
N ASP A 28 -4.00 3.53 8.12
CA ASP A 28 -4.02 2.33 8.94
C ASP A 28 -4.77 1.18 8.27
N PHE A 29 -5.91 1.48 7.63
CA PHE A 29 -6.67 0.47 6.89
C PHE A 29 -5.83 -0.12 5.76
N VAL A 30 -5.12 0.70 4.98
CA VAL A 30 -4.27 0.23 3.89
C VAL A 30 -3.12 -0.62 4.39
N LEU A 31 -2.41 -0.18 5.43
CA LEU A 31 -1.32 -0.93 6.05
C LEU A 31 -1.80 -2.31 6.53
N LEU A 32 -2.92 -2.35 7.26
CA LEU A 32 -3.45 -3.60 7.82
C LEU A 32 -4.08 -4.49 6.76
N ALA A 33 -4.67 -3.93 5.70
CA ALA A 33 -5.18 -4.70 4.58
C ALA A 33 -4.02 -5.43 3.89
N TRP A 34 -2.93 -4.73 3.60
CA TRP A 34 -1.74 -5.34 3.04
C TRP A 34 -1.14 -6.41 3.95
N ASP A 35 -0.96 -6.09 5.23
CA ASP A 35 -0.40 -7.02 6.21
C ASP A 35 -1.26 -8.28 6.43
N THR A 36 -2.59 -8.12 6.37
CA THR A 36 -3.52 -9.23 6.66
C THR A 36 -3.72 -10.13 5.45
N PHE A 37 -3.85 -9.56 4.26
CA PHE A 37 -4.26 -10.30 3.08
C PHE A 37 -3.09 -10.62 2.15
N GLY A 38 -2.04 -9.79 2.13
CA GLY A 38 -0.91 -9.93 1.21
C GLY A 38 -1.34 -10.00 -0.27
N ALA A 39 -2.50 -9.44 -0.60
CA ALA A 39 -3.11 -9.54 -1.92
C ALA A 39 -3.92 -8.28 -2.23
N ARG A 40 -3.94 -7.91 -3.51
CA ARG A 40 -4.69 -6.76 -4.02
C ARG A 40 -6.20 -6.94 -3.86
N GLU A 41 -6.68 -8.16 -4.05
CA GLU A 41 -8.09 -8.53 -3.94
C GLU A 41 -8.34 -9.43 -2.73
N PHE A 42 -9.39 -9.12 -1.98
CA PHE A 42 -9.78 -9.91 -0.80
C PHE A 42 -11.29 -9.83 -0.54
N PRO A 43 -11.86 -10.74 0.28
CA PRO A 43 -13.30 -10.81 0.51
C PRO A 43 -13.88 -9.53 1.12
N PHE A 44 -15.06 -9.12 0.63
CA PHE A 44 -15.76 -7.91 1.09
C PHE A 44 -16.05 -7.94 2.59
N ASP A 45 -16.53 -9.07 3.12
CA ASP A 45 -16.89 -9.17 4.54
C ASP A 45 -15.68 -8.97 5.44
N THR A 46 -14.51 -9.51 5.06
CA THR A 46 -13.29 -9.32 5.85
C THR A 46 -12.78 -7.88 5.75
N ALA A 47 -12.90 -7.25 4.58
CA ALA A 47 -12.63 -5.83 4.41
C ALA A 47 -13.51 -4.98 5.35
N ARG A 48 -14.81 -5.26 5.40
CA ARG A 48 -15.77 -4.57 6.26
C ARG A 48 -15.43 -4.74 7.74
N LEU A 49 -15.06 -5.96 8.16
CA LEU A 49 -14.63 -6.19 9.55
C LEU A 49 -13.35 -5.43 9.89
N LEU A 50 -12.41 -5.33 8.94
CA LEU A 50 -11.19 -4.54 9.11
C LEU A 50 -11.51 -3.04 9.21
N ALA A 51 -12.34 -2.51 8.32
CA ALA A 51 -12.76 -1.09 8.35
C ALA A 51 -13.41 -0.71 9.70
N LEU A 52 -14.27 -1.57 10.23
CA LEU A 52 -14.87 -1.37 11.54
C LEU A 52 -13.84 -1.39 12.69
N ALA A 53 -12.84 -2.26 12.61
CA ALA A 53 -11.77 -2.33 13.60
C ALA A 53 -10.81 -1.14 13.51
N VAL A 54 -10.64 -0.57 12.31
CA VAL A 54 -9.78 0.58 12.04
C VAL A 54 -10.60 1.87 12.15
N GLY A 55 -10.83 2.31 13.39
CA GLY A 55 -11.49 3.60 13.65
C GLY A 55 -12.95 3.68 13.23
N GLY A 56 -13.63 2.54 13.04
CA GLY A 56 -15.06 2.51 12.69
C GLY A 56 -15.36 3.01 11.28
N LEU A 57 -14.44 2.85 10.34
CA LEU A 57 -14.63 3.25 8.96
C LEU A 57 -15.74 2.45 8.27
N ASP A 58 -16.35 3.08 7.28
CA ASP A 58 -17.32 2.48 6.37
C ASP A 58 -16.67 2.19 5.00
N ILE A 59 -17.00 1.04 4.41
CA ILE A 59 -16.42 0.61 3.12
C ILE A 59 -16.81 1.57 2.00
N ASP A 60 -18.01 2.15 2.05
CA ASP A 60 -18.44 3.14 1.05
C ASP A 60 -17.63 4.44 1.17
N ALA A 61 -17.24 4.83 2.39
CA ALA A 61 -16.35 5.97 2.60
C ALA A 61 -14.93 5.68 2.10
N ILE A 62 -14.42 4.47 2.32
CA ILE A 62 -13.10 4.01 1.86
C ILE A 62 -13.06 3.94 0.32
N GLU A 63 -14.14 3.45 -0.32
CA GLU A 63 -14.29 3.48 -1.78
C GLU A 63 -14.40 4.92 -2.30
N ARG A 64 -15.19 5.77 -1.64
CA ARG A 64 -15.29 7.20 -1.99
C ARG A 64 -13.95 7.91 -1.87
N ALA A 65 -13.07 7.49 -0.97
CA ALA A 65 -11.69 7.98 -0.83
C ALA A 65 -10.71 7.36 -1.84
N LYS A 66 -11.19 6.56 -2.80
CA LYS A 66 -10.38 5.83 -3.79
C LYS A 66 -9.30 4.93 -3.17
N ILE A 67 -9.53 4.36 -1.99
CA ILE A 67 -8.60 3.35 -1.46
C ILE A 67 -8.83 1.99 -2.13
N LEU A 68 -10.10 1.64 -2.35
CA LEU A 68 -10.51 0.37 -2.94
C LEU A 68 -11.67 0.58 -3.92
N SER A 69 -11.92 -0.43 -4.76
CA SER A 69 -13.17 -0.60 -5.50
C SER A 69 -13.91 -1.84 -5.01
N LYS A 70 -15.24 -1.80 -4.98
CA LYS A 70 -16.06 -2.99 -4.72
C LYS A 70 -16.27 -3.81 -5.99
N THR A 71 -16.31 -5.12 -5.85
CA THR A 71 -16.73 -6.07 -6.88
C THR A 71 -17.61 -7.13 -6.22
N ALA A 72 -18.34 -7.95 -6.98
CA ALA A 72 -19.22 -8.96 -6.42
C ALA A 72 -18.50 -9.87 -5.40
N GLY A 73 -18.82 -9.72 -4.12
CA GLY A 73 -18.26 -10.48 -2.99
C GLY A 73 -16.81 -10.12 -2.60
N LYS A 74 -16.16 -9.17 -3.27
CA LYS A 74 -14.75 -8.82 -3.05
C LYS A 74 -14.53 -7.32 -3.06
N VAL A 75 -13.38 -6.90 -2.55
CA VAL A 75 -12.82 -5.57 -2.78
C VAL A 75 -11.44 -5.70 -3.39
N ARG A 76 -11.02 -4.65 -4.10
CA ARG A 76 -9.69 -4.54 -4.68
C ARG A 76 -9.05 -3.21 -4.27
N LEU A 77 -7.85 -3.23 -3.70
CA LEU A 77 -7.07 -2.02 -3.46
C LEU A 77 -6.67 -1.38 -4.80
N LEU A 78 -6.85 -0.06 -4.89
CA LEU A 78 -6.52 0.71 -6.08
C LEU A 78 -5.02 1.03 -6.13
N GLU A 79 -4.46 1.01 -7.34
CA GLU A 79 -3.09 1.48 -7.61
C GLU A 79 -3.02 3.01 -7.60
N PRO A 80 -1.88 3.64 -7.30
CA PRO A 80 -1.75 5.10 -7.23
C PRO A 80 -2.38 5.87 -8.42
N LYS A 81 -2.20 5.39 -9.65
CA LYS A 81 -2.79 5.99 -10.86
C LYS A 81 -4.33 5.95 -10.88
N GLU A 82 -4.93 4.93 -10.30
CA GLU A 82 -6.40 4.77 -10.23
C GLU A 82 -7.00 5.70 -9.16
N ARG A 83 -6.17 6.09 -8.19
CA ARG A 83 -6.52 7.01 -7.09
C ARG A 83 -6.50 8.47 -7.49
N LEU A 84 -6.03 8.79 -8.70
CA LEU A 84 -5.84 10.14 -9.19
C LEU A 84 -7.16 10.94 -9.17
N ARG A 85 -7.11 12.14 -8.59
CA ARG A 85 -8.17 13.13 -8.57
C ARG A 85 -7.86 14.26 -9.55
N ARG A 86 -8.89 14.73 -10.23
CA ARG A 86 -8.82 15.85 -11.18
C ARG A 86 -10.14 16.62 -11.18
N GLY A 87 -10.09 17.90 -11.49
CA GLY A 87 -11.28 18.73 -11.69
C GLY A 87 -12.15 18.81 -10.43
N ALA A 88 -13.44 18.51 -10.56
CA ALA A 88 -14.42 18.66 -9.49
C ALA A 88 -14.21 17.71 -8.28
N ASP A 89 -13.43 16.64 -8.44
CA ASP A 89 -13.15 15.68 -7.36
C ASP A 89 -11.85 15.98 -6.60
N SER A 90 -11.15 17.08 -6.92
CA SER A 90 -9.82 17.38 -6.36
C SER A 90 -9.83 17.63 -4.85
N ASP A 91 -10.98 18.03 -4.30
CA ASP A 91 -11.16 18.26 -2.87
C ASP A 91 -11.44 16.96 -2.08
N LEU A 92 -11.61 15.82 -2.75
CA LEU A 92 -11.82 14.53 -2.10
C LEU A 92 -10.49 13.81 -1.87
N PRO A 93 -10.41 12.92 -0.86
CA PRO A 93 -9.22 12.10 -0.63
C PRO A 93 -8.82 11.28 -1.85
N GLY A 94 -7.51 11.11 -2.03
CA GLY A 94 -6.90 10.45 -3.17
C GLY A 94 -5.59 11.09 -3.63
N VAL A 95 -5.11 10.64 -4.78
CA VAL A 95 -3.86 11.14 -5.36
C VAL A 95 -4.10 12.46 -6.06
N THR A 96 -3.44 13.52 -5.58
CA THR A 96 -3.61 14.88 -6.10
C THR A 96 -2.24 15.58 -6.18
N PRO A 97 -1.52 15.49 -7.32
CA PRO A 97 -0.18 16.06 -7.48
C PRO A 97 -0.07 17.56 -7.17
N GLU A 98 -1.16 18.30 -7.38
CA GLU A 98 -1.22 19.75 -7.17
C GLU A 98 -1.67 20.14 -5.75
N ALA A 99 -1.97 19.18 -4.88
CA ALA A 99 -2.42 19.46 -3.52
C ALA A 99 -1.30 20.11 -2.70
N ILE A 100 -1.66 21.09 -1.86
CA ILE A 100 -0.71 21.78 -0.97
C ILE A 100 -0.51 21.00 0.34
N SER A 101 -1.51 20.21 0.73
CA SER A 101 -1.49 19.36 1.90
C SER A 101 -2.42 18.16 1.71
N PHE A 102 -2.21 17.12 2.51
CA PHE A 102 -3.02 15.91 2.50
C PHE A 102 -3.57 15.64 3.90
N ASP A 103 -4.84 15.28 3.97
CA ASP A 103 -5.51 14.87 5.21
C ASP A 103 -5.07 13.48 5.66
N TYR A 104 -4.78 12.59 4.70
CA TYR A 104 -4.41 11.20 4.92
C TYR A 104 -3.00 10.95 4.39
N MET A 105 -2.14 10.33 5.20
CA MET A 105 -0.73 10.17 4.85
C MET A 105 -0.53 9.21 3.67
N ILE A 106 -1.42 8.24 3.50
CA ILE A 106 -1.43 7.35 2.33
C ILE A 106 -1.63 8.10 1.01
N ASP A 107 -2.43 9.18 1.00
CA ASP A 107 -2.64 9.98 -0.21
C ASP A 107 -1.36 10.74 -0.61
N ALA A 108 -0.62 11.24 0.39
CA ALA A 108 0.68 11.86 0.15
C ALA A 108 1.71 10.85 -0.40
N VAL A 109 1.74 9.64 0.18
CA VAL A 109 2.65 8.57 -0.30
C VAL A 109 2.28 8.17 -1.73
N ASP A 110 1.02 7.84 -1.99
CA ASP A 110 0.58 7.42 -3.32
C ASP A 110 0.75 8.55 -4.35
N THR A 111 0.64 9.81 -3.95
CA THR A 111 0.97 10.94 -4.83
C THR A 111 2.45 10.98 -5.18
N ALA A 112 3.34 10.75 -4.21
CA ALA A 112 4.77 10.66 -4.49
C ALA A 112 5.09 9.48 -5.43
N LEU A 113 4.46 8.32 -5.23
CA LEU A 113 4.64 7.15 -6.10
C LEU A 113 4.11 7.41 -7.51
N TYR A 114 2.93 8.02 -7.65
CA TYR A 114 2.35 8.40 -8.93
C TYR A 114 3.26 9.38 -9.69
N ILE A 115 3.74 10.44 -9.03
CA ILE A 115 4.67 11.40 -9.65
C ILE A 115 5.97 10.69 -10.06
N ALA A 116 6.50 9.79 -9.23
CA ALA A 116 7.70 9.04 -9.54
C ALA A 116 7.53 8.15 -10.79
N GLU A 117 6.36 7.52 -10.93
CA GLU A 117 6.01 6.68 -12.07
C GLU A 117 5.77 7.49 -13.36
N VAL A 118 5.06 8.61 -13.27
CA VAL A 118 4.61 9.39 -14.44
C VAL A 118 5.63 10.44 -14.87
N ASP A 119 6.15 11.21 -13.92
CA ASP A 119 7.03 12.37 -14.16
C ASP A 119 8.50 12.09 -13.81
N GLY A 120 8.77 10.93 -13.19
CA GLY A 120 10.11 10.46 -12.85
C GLY A 120 10.59 10.85 -11.46
N GLN A 121 11.69 10.21 -11.04
CA GLN A 121 12.21 10.29 -9.67
C GLN A 121 12.57 11.72 -9.23
N GLN A 122 13.10 12.55 -10.13
CA GLN A 122 13.44 13.94 -9.78
C GLN A 122 12.21 14.80 -9.49
N ALA A 123 11.08 14.55 -10.17
CA ALA A 123 9.83 15.23 -9.88
C ALA A 123 9.27 14.82 -8.52
N ALA A 124 9.33 13.52 -8.20
CA ALA A 124 8.96 13.00 -6.89
C ALA A 124 9.81 13.61 -5.78
N LYS A 125 11.13 13.77 -5.99
CA LYS A 125 11.99 14.44 -5.00
C LYS A 125 11.56 15.89 -4.73
N ARG A 126 11.27 16.65 -5.78
CA ARG A 126 10.78 18.04 -5.64
C ARG A 126 9.48 18.08 -4.86
N PHE A 127 8.55 17.16 -5.12
CA PHE A 127 7.31 17.03 -4.36
C PHE A 127 7.60 16.73 -2.88
N LEU A 128 8.45 15.73 -2.58
CA LEU A 128 8.80 15.39 -1.20
C LEU A 128 9.44 16.57 -0.46
N ASP A 129 10.33 17.31 -1.11
CA ASP A 129 11.00 18.48 -0.51
C ASP A 129 10.05 19.64 -0.29
N LEU A 130 9.18 19.94 -1.25
CA LEU A 130 8.19 21.02 -1.16
C LEU A 130 7.26 20.83 0.04
N HIS A 131 6.88 19.58 0.31
CA HIS A 131 6.00 19.22 1.42
C HIS A 131 6.75 18.90 2.73
N GLY A 132 8.09 18.87 2.72
CA GLY A 132 8.91 18.50 3.87
C GLY A 132 8.75 17.03 4.30
N TYR A 133 8.36 16.14 3.39
CA TYR A 133 8.12 14.72 3.69
C TYR A 133 9.39 13.93 3.98
N THR A 134 10.55 14.37 3.49
CA THR A 134 11.85 13.73 3.72
C THR A 134 12.25 13.68 5.19
N SER A 135 11.74 14.61 6.03
CA SER A 135 12.00 14.66 7.47
C SER A 135 10.73 14.50 8.31
N LYS A 136 9.56 14.23 7.71
CA LYS A 136 8.29 14.13 8.44
C LYS A 136 8.14 12.72 9.02
N GLY A 137 8.31 12.59 10.34
CA GLY A 137 8.28 11.28 11.01
C GLY A 137 7.03 10.43 10.73
N GLY A 138 5.85 11.05 10.61
CA GLY A 138 4.63 10.33 10.24
C GLY A 138 4.69 9.73 8.83
N PHE A 139 5.26 10.46 7.87
CA PHE A 139 5.45 9.98 6.49
C PHE A 139 6.47 8.85 6.42
N ILE A 140 7.62 9.01 7.09
CA ILE A 140 8.67 7.97 7.19
C ILE A 140 8.10 6.69 7.84
N SER A 141 7.31 6.83 8.90
CA SER A 141 6.67 5.69 9.57
C SER A 141 5.68 4.99 8.63
N THR A 142 4.88 5.73 7.85
CA THR A 142 3.99 5.16 6.85
C THR A 142 4.76 4.41 5.77
N LEU A 143 5.86 4.97 5.24
CA LEU A 143 6.70 4.27 4.27
C LEU A 143 7.28 2.98 4.85
N GLN A 144 7.84 3.03 6.07
CA GLN A 144 8.37 1.84 6.75
C GLN A 144 7.29 0.76 6.94
N GLY A 145 6.06 1.16 7.28
CA GLY A 145 4.92 0.25 7.38
C GLY A 145 4.56 -0.38 6.04
N LEU A 146 4.52 0.41 4.97
CA LEU A 146 4.16 -0.08 3.63
C LEU A 146 5.21 -1.05 3.07
N VAL A 147 6.50 -0.75 3.21
CA VAL A 147 7.56 -1.67 2.75
C VAL A 147 7.54 -3.00 3.51
N ASN A 148 7.06 -3.00 4.75
CA ASN A 148 6.92 -4.20 5.57
C ASN A 148 5.62 -4.98 5.27
N ALA A 149 4.54 -4.28 4.90
CA ALA A 149 3.22 -4.89 4.70
C ALA A 149 2.98 -5.38 3.27
N ILE A 150 3.50 -4.65 2.27
CA ILE A 150 3.29 -5.00 0.86
C ILE A 150 4.11 -6.25 0.51
N PRO A 151 3.51 -7.26 -0.16
CA PRO A 151 4.24 -8.44 -0.63
C PRO A 151 5.44 -8.06 -1.51
N ARG A 152 6.63 -8.50 -1.09
CA ARG A 152 7.89 -8.23 -1.78
C ARG A 152 8.29 -9.37 -2.71
N THR A 153 7.34 -9.81 -3.54
CA THR A 153 7.54 -10.94 -4.45
C THR A 153 7.82 -10.45 -5.87
N LYS A 154 8.81 -11.05 -6.50
CA LYS A 154 9.11 -10.87 -7.93
C LYS A 154 8.87 -12.17 -8.69
N VAL A 155 8.40 -12.03 -9.93
CA VAL A 155 8.27 -13.12 -10.90
C VAL A 155 9.03 -12.71 -12.15
N LYS A 156 10.10 -13.45 -12.46
CA LYS A 156 10.99 -13.16 -13.59
C LYS A 156 11.57 -11.75 -13.52
N GLY A 157 11.93 -11.32 -12.32
CA GLY A 157 12.49 -9.98 -12.06
C GLY A 157 11.47 -8.83 -12.03
N THR A 158 10.19 -9.09 -12.30
CA THR A 158 9.12 -8.09 -12.23
C THR A 158 8.37 -8.20 -10.91
N TRP A 159 8.13 -7.08 -10.24
CA TRP A 159 7.34 -7.04 -9.02
C TRP A 159 5.89 -7.47 -9.27
N VAL A 160 5.37 -8.37 -8.43
CA VAL A 160 3.95 -8.76 -8.47
C VAL A 160 3.05 -7.59 -8.06
N VAL A 161 3.51 -6.79 -7.09
CA VAL A 161 2.87 -5.54 -6.66
C VAL A 161 3.74 -4.37 -7.13
N PRO A 162 3.32 -3.59 -8.13
CA PRO A 162 4.14 -2.50 -8.69
C PRO A 162 4.62 -1.50 -7.64
N GLU A 163 3.78 -1.19 -6.65
CA GLU A 163 4.11 -0.26 -5.56
C GLU A 163 5.31 -0.71 -4.73
N ALA A 164 5.58 -2.02 -4.62
CA ALA A 164 6.77 -2.52 -3.94
C ALA A 164 8.06 -2.00 -4.61
N GLY A 165 8.10 -1.99 -5.95
CA GLY A 165 9.24 -1.49 -6.70
C GLY A 165 9.38 0.03 -6.66
N LEU A 166 8.26 0.75 -6.70
CA LEU A 166 8.26 2.21 -6.57
C LEU A 166 8.72 2.63 -5.17
N LEU A 167 8.22 1.98 -4.12
CA LEU A 167 8.65 2.22 -2.74
C LEU A 167 10.14 1.91 -2.55
N ASP A 168 10.63 0.79 -3.08
CA ASP A 168 12.07 0.46 -3.01
C ASP A 168 12.94 1.54 -3.62
N THR A 169 12.56 2.00 -4.81
CA THR A 169 13.30 3.04 -5.51
C THR A 169 13.26 4.34 -4.72
N LEU A 170 12.07 4.76 -4.26
CA LEU A 170 11.88 5.99 -3.52
C LEU A 170 12.68 5.98 -2.20
N CYS A 171 12.60 4.89 -1.44
CA CYS A 171 13.30 4.73 -0.16
C CYS A 171 14.81 4.71 -0.37
N THR A 172 15.32 3.92 -1.32
CA THR A 172 16.75 3.82 -1.63
C THR A 172 17.36 5.16 -2.04
N LEU A 173 16.61 5.99 -2.77
CA LEU A 173 17.12 7.26 -3.27
C LEU A 173 17.06 8.39 -2.23
N TYR A 174 16.04 8.38 -1.36
CA TYR A 174 15.68 9.58 -0.59
C TYR A 174 15.50 9.37 0.92
N PHE A 175 15.56 8.14 1.42
CA PHE A 175 15.30 7.82 2.83
C PHE A 175 16.30 6.80 3.37
N ASP A 176 17.32 7.29 4.08
CA ASP A 176 18.37 6.44 4.67
C ASP A 176 17.89 5.64 5.89
N ASP A 177 16.85 6.12 6.57
CA ASP A 177 16.34 5.54 7.82
C ASP A 177 15.34 4.38 7.61
N ILE A 178 15.01 4.05 6.35
CA ILE A 178 14.03 3.00 6.04
C ILE A 178 14.73 1.68 5.78
N ALA A 179 14.40 0.67 6.59
CA ALA A 179 14.87 -0.69 6.39
C ALA A 179 13.98 -1.39 5.36
N LEU A 180 14.54 -1.69 4.18
CA LEU A 180 13.88 -2.45 3.13
C LEU A 180 14.05 -3.95 3.38
N PRO A 181 12.95 -4.74 3.47
CA PRO A 181 13.06 -6.18 3.59
C PRO A 181 13.55 -6.83 2.28
N GLU A 182 14.08 -8.05 2.37
CA GLU A 182 14.53 -8.80 1.19
C GLU A 182 13.36 -9.16 0.27
N ALA A 183 13.59 -9.09 -1.03
CA ALA A 183 12.63 -9.51 -2.04
C ALA A 183 12.72 -11.03 -2.27
N VAL A 184 11.56 -11.68 -2.40
CA VAL A 184 11.46 -13.10 -2.71
C VAL A 184 11.27 -13.27 -4.21
N GLU A 185 12.22 -13.95 -4.87
CA GLU A 185 12.04 -14.36 -6.27
C GLU A 185 11.27 -15.68 -6.31
N MET A 186 10.07 -15.65 -6.86
CA MET A 186 9.29 -16.87 -7.04
C MET A 186 9.74 -17.53 -8.33
N ALA A 187 10.64 -18.51 -8.20
CA ALA A 187 10.95 -19.41 -9.31
C ALA A 187 9.63 -20.00 -9.80
N ALA A 188 9.31 -19.80 -11.09
CA ALA A 188 8.11 -20.33 -11.70
C ALA A 188 7.98 -21.81 -11.28
N VAL A 189 6.85 -22.17 -10.68
CA VAL A 189 6.53 -23.56 -10.36
C VAL A 189 6.80 -24.36 -11.63
N VAL A 190 7.80 -25.23 -11.58
CA VAL A 190 8.12 -26.15 -12.67
C VAL A 190 6.85 -26.96 -12.88
N ALA A 191 6.15 -26.71 -13.98
CA ALA A 191 5.02 -27.53 -14.38
C ALA A 191 5.51 -28.99 -14.39
N PRO A 192 4.75 -29.95 -13.85
CA PRO A 192 5.14 -31.35 -13.90
C PRO A 192 5.33 -31.71 -15.38
N ASN A 193 6.53 -32.17 -15.73
CA ASN A 193 6.87 -32.65 -17.06
C ASN A 193 5.85 -33.73 -17.48
N GLU A 194 4.95 -33.40 -18.40
CA GLU A 194 4.04 -34.37 -19.04
C GLU A 194 4.79 -35.39 -19.94
N ASN A 195 6.11 -35.25 -20.10
CA ASN A 195 6.93 -36.14 -20.95
C ASN A 195 7.46 -37.41 -20.26
N ALA A 196 7.03 -37.75 -19.05
CA ALA A 196 7.48 -38.98 -18.38
C ALA A 196 6.57 -40.22 -18.64
N LEU A 197 5.53 -40.11 -19.47
CA LEU A 197 4.50 -41.14 -19.65
C LEU A 197 4.54 -41.93 -20.96
N PHE A 198 5.52 -41.69 -21.85
CA PHE A 198 5.58 -42.33 -23.18
C PHE A 198 6.96 -42.91 -23.55
N GLU A 199 7.61 -43.64 -22.64
CA GLU A 199 8.68 -44.57 -23.03
C GLU A 199 8.47 -45.93 -22.34
N LEU A 200 7.49 -46.69 -22.83
CA LEU A 200 7.42 -48.14 -22.70
C LEU A 200 6.77 -48.71 -23.98
N GLU A 201 7.58 -48.90 -25.01
CA GLU A 201 7.38 -49.94 -26.04
C GLU A 201 8.73 -50.61 -26.34
#